data_AF-A0A3M1H8Z2-F1
#
_entry.id   AF-A0A3M1H8Z2-F1
#
_cell.length_a   1.000
_cell.length_b   1.000
_cell.length_c   1.000
_cell.angle_alpha   90.00
_cell.angle_beta   90.00
_cell.angle_gamma   90.00
#
_symmetry.space_group_name_H-M   'P 1'
#
loop_
_entity.id
_entity.type
_entity.pdbx_description
1 polymer ?
#
loop_
_entity_poly.entity_id
_entity_poly.type
_entity_poly.pdbx_seq_one_letter_code
_entity_poly.pdbx_strand_id
1 'polypeptide(L)'
;MDWAKIKMGVEEVILLLLIALAIGDFFEVLSVELDFLKKIISWTALGYLFYKASPSRILFGRRKKRLDVHIIFANFLLILKNLSGFSSVALKELAHDASSSNLLREGVAQFLILFHKHAATIELLGLYIGFLWLLCISARLAPKKLGENSLIGVVHEAQKPSKKHTFARFVIIYLVLLSFFIIVFNLAMEWLTIAVDATFAVAGIFFYLFFWVKHYKKFNTYSFIYKVGNMGEEFYEKFITLFKSRSTLVLGIVGMLVLHILTDVANFLIPYTLGLRDALYFEQLPAQGHTPLFLIVLSSTQNPLLLTLTLLLNVIAVYLLFLGPAYIWRFLYKRGTLDVNPLLKAVFFASVSVFFLSPAFAFQRVAHPTLALLGVDILTQEPHASMFTLLYALLIGVLTFILAKMWPRLIRFVTFALVQGFFLYYIGLYFLDISSFYVTLLRSIPLAHFFLTLHFALFFIITTLFYVGGALLFVWEVWQKQHV
;
A
#
# COMPACT_ATOMS: atom_id res chain seq x y z
N MET A 1 -2.32 -25.15 38.81
CA MET A 1 -2.08 -24.27 37.66
C MET A 1 -3.43 -23.66 37.34
N ASP A 2 -3.76 -22.56 38.01
CA ASP A 2 -5.06 -21.91 37.80
C ASP A 2 -5.00 -21.20 36.46
N TRP A 3 -5.73 -21.75 35.48
CA TRP A 3 -6.10 -21.09 34.24
C TRP A 3 -7.04 -19.93 34.55
N ALA A 4 -6.55 -18.95 35.30
CA ALA A 4 -7.24 -17.71 35.59
C ALA A 4 -7.74 -17.15 34.26
N LYS A 5 -9.07 -17.17 34.11
CA LYS A 5 -9.84 -16.87 32.89
C LYS A 5 -9.19 -15.76 32.08
N ILE A 6 -8.43 -16.13 31.05
CA ILE A 6 -8.00 -15.17 30.02
C ILE A 6 -9.30 -14.71 29.37
N LYS A 7 -9.78 -13.52 29.73
CA LYS A 7 -10.88 -12.86 29.03
C LYS A 7 -10.32 -12.37 27.71
N MET A 8 -10.27 -13.25 26.71
CA MET A 8 -10.01 -12.85 25.34
C MET A 8 -11.19 -11.99 24.88
N GLY A 9 -10.90 -10.78 24.41
CA GLY A 9 -11.89 -9.96 23.71
C GLY A 9 -12.19 -10.55 22.34
N VAL A 10 -13.24 -10.02 21.70
CA VAL A 10 -13.65 -10.45 20.37
C VAL A 10 -12.56 -10.11 19.34
N GLU A 11 -11.85 -9.00 19.56
CA GLU A 11 -10.74 -8.55 18.73
C GLU A 11 -9.58 -9.55 18.71
N GLU A 12 -9.18 -10.09 19.86
CA GLU A 12 -8.11 -11.08 19.95
C GLU A 12 -8.51 -12.40 19.27
N VAL A 13 -9.78 -12.80 19.39
CA VAL A 13 -10.29 -14.00 18.72
C VAL A 13 -10.28 -13.84 17.20
N ILE A 14 -10.74 -12.70 16.68
CA ILE A 14 -10.69 -12.39 15.23
C ILE A 14 -9.23 -12.38 14.75
N LEU A 15 -8.33 -11.77 15.50
CA LEU A 15 -6.92 -11.73 15.15
C LEU A 15 -6.30 -13.13 15.11
N LEU A 16 -6.54 -13.97 16.13
CA LEU A 16 -6.07 -15.35 16.16
C LEU A 16 -6.62 -16.19 15.00
N LEU A 17 -7.89 -15.98 14.63
CA LEU A 17 -8.49 -16.64 13.48
C LEU A 17 -7.83 -16.21 12.16
N LEU A 18 -7.64 -14.91 11.95
CA LEU A 18 -6.93 -14.38 10.77
C LEU A 18 -5.50 -14.92 10.69
N ILE A 19 -4.84 -15.02 11.84
CA ILE A 19 -3.50 -15.60 11.98
C ILE A 19 -3.47 -17.07 11.55
N ALA A 20 -4.42 -17.87 12.03
CA ALA A 20 -4.50 -19.29 11.69
C ALA A 20 -4.81 -19.49 10.19
N LEU A 21 -5.73 -18.69 9.64
CA LEU A 21 -6.06 -18.69 8.22
C LEU A 21 -4.85 -18.29 7.36
N ALA A 22 -4.10 -17.25 7.75
CA ALA A 22 -2.90 -16.82 7.03
C ALA A 22 -1.77 -17.87 7.07
N ILE A 23 -1.64 -18.63 8.16
CA ILE A 23 -0.70 -19.77 8.21
C ILE A 23 -1.15 -20.88 7.26
N GLY A 24 -2.43 -21.25 7.29
CA GLY A 24 -2.96 -22.28 6.39
C GLY A 24 -2.80 -21.91 4.92
N ASP A 25 -3.04 -20.65 4.60
CA ASP A 25 -2.85 -20.05 3.28
C ASP A 25 -1.38 -20.09 2.84
N PHE A 26 -0.45 -19.67 3.72
CA PHE A 26 0.99 -19.73 3.44
C PHE A 26 1.53 -21.14 3.14
N PHE A 27 0.90 -22.17 3.72
CA PHE A 27 1.27 -23.56 3.44
C PHE A 27 0.45 -24.19 2.30
N GLU A 28 -0.37 -23.40 1.58
CA GLU A 28 -1.25 -23.88 0.50
C GLU A 28 -2.22 -24.99 0.99
N VAL A 29 -2.58 -24.97 2.28
CA VAL A 29 -3.49 -25.96 2.91
C VAL A 29 -4.93 -25.45 2.97
N LEU A 30 -5.12 -24.15 2.77
CA LEU A 30 -6.43 -23.53 2.88
C LEU A 30 -7.31 -23.88 1.67
N SER A 31 -8.55 -24.30 1.92
CA SER A 31 -9.51 -24.49 0.83
C SER A 31 -9.97 -23.14 0.26
N VAL A 32 -10.39 -23.11 -1.00
CA VAL A 32 -10.80 -21.87 -1.69
C VAL A 32 -11.94 -21.15 -0.96
N GLU A 33 -12.86 -21.89 -0.33
CA GLU A 33 -13.95 -21.32 0.46
C GLU A 33 -13.44 -20.59 1.70
N LEU A 34 -12.48 -21.20 2.38
CA LEU A 34 -11.86 -20.63 3.57
C LEU A 34 -11.00 -19.42 3.19
N ASP A 35 -10.36 -19.42 2.02
CA ASP A 35 -9.63 -18.26 1.51
C ASP A 35 -10.58 -17.09 1.21
N PHE A 36 -11.68 -17.37 0.53
CA PHE A 36 -12.70 -16.36 0.30
C PHE A 36 -13.25 -15.81 1.62
N LEU A 37 -13.55 -16.67 2.60
CA LEU A 37 -14.03 -16.26 3.91
C LEU A 37 -12.98 -15.43 4.68
N LYS A 38 -11.70 -15.80 4.61
CA LYS A 38 -10.56 -15.04 5.17
C LYS A 38 -10.57 -13.60 4.64
N LYS A 39 -10.78 -13.41 3.34
CA LYS A 39 -10.87 -12.07 2.72
C LYS A 39 -12.04 -11.25 3.26
N ILE A 40 -13.23 -11.86 3.41
CA ILE A 40 -14.42 -11.18 3.98
C ILE A 40 -14.20 -10.78 5.45
N ILE A 41 -13.64 -11.67 6.27
CA ILE A 41 -13.32 -11.39 7.68
C ILE A 41 -12.33 -10.24 7.77
N SER A 42 -11.32 -10.24 6.90
CA SER A 42 -10.28 -9.21 6.85
C SER A 42 -10.83 -7.84 6.49
N TRP A 43 -11.69 -7.77 5.47
CA TRP A 43 -12.40 -6.55 5.11
C TRP A 43 -13.30 -6.03 6.24
N THR A 44 -13.98 -6.95 6.94
CA THR A 44 -14.81 -6.59 8.10
C THR A 44 -13.97 -6.02 9.23
N ALA A 45 -12.82 -6.65 9.53
CA ALA A 45 -11.86 -6.16 10.51
C ALA A 45 -11.33 -4.77 10.13
N LEU A 46 -11.09 -4.50 8.83
CA LEU A 46 -10.70 -3.18 8.36
C LEU A 46 -11.77 -2.13 8.59
N GLY A 47 -13.02 -2.45 8.26
CA GLY A 47 -14.16 -1.58 8.53
C GLY A 47 -14.24 -1.21 10.01
N TYR A 48 -13.97 -2.19 10.89
CA TYR A 48 -13.90 -1.97 12.33
C TYR A 48 -12.70 -1.08 12.73
N LEU A 49 -11.51 -1.31 12.17
CA LEU A 49 -10.33 -0.47 12.42
C LEU A 49 -10.58 0.98 11.98
N PHE A 50 -11.16 1.18 10.79
CA PHE A 50 -11.58 2.51 10.33
C PHE A 50 -12.59 3.14 11.30
N TYR A 51 -13.55 2.37 11.81
CA TYR A 51 -14.51 2.87 12.79
C TYR A 51 -13.84 3.33 14.09
N LYS A 52 -12.80 2.62 14.56
CA LYS A 52 -12.01 2.99 15.74
C LYS A 52 -11.18 4.25 15.49
N ALA A 53 -10.53 4.29 14.33
CA ALA A 53 -9.82 5.43 13.77
C ALA A 53 -10.67 6.71 13.70
N SER A 54 -11.98 6.56 13.50
CA SER A 54 -12.97 7.64 13.42
C SER A 54 -12.68 8.63 12.29
N PRO A 55 -13.05 8.32 11.02
CA PRO A 55 -12.81 9.19 9.88
C PRO A 55 -13.41 10.59 10.08
N SER A 56 -14.53 10.70 10.79
CA SER A 56 -15.12 12.00 11.14
C SER A 56 -14.24 12.86 12.05
N ARG A 57 -13.43 12.25 12.93
CA ARG A 57 -12.44 12.99 13.73
C ARG A 57 -11.34 13.57 12.84
N ILE A 58 -10.88 12.81 11.86
CA ILE A 58 -9.82 13.21 10.92
C ILE A 58 -10.33 14.31 9.97
N LEU A 59 -11.46 14.04 9.31
CA LEU A 59 -12.01 14.89 8.25
C LEU A 59 -12.71 16.14 8.81
N PHE A 60 -13.39 16.01 9.97
CA PHE A 60 -14.28 17.05 10.50
C PHE A 60 -13.98 17.47 11.95
N GLY A 61 -12.94 16.91 12.58
CA GLY A 61 -12.39 17.38 13.86
C GLY A 61 -13.18 16.94 15.09
N ARG A 62 -14.25 16.16 14.91
CA ARG A 62 -15.08 15.64 16.01
C ARG A 62 -15.52 14.22 15.68
N ARG A 63 -15.29 13.30 16.61
CA ARG A 63 -15.78 11.92 16.50
C ARG A 63 -17.31 11.90 16.52
N LYS A 64 -17.91 11.34 15.47
CA LYS A 64 -19.35 11.12 15.35
C LYS A 64 -19.59 9.70 14.87
N LYS A 65 -19.84 8.78 15.82
CA LYS A 65 -19.99 7.34 15.57
C LYS A 65 -20.91 7.01 14.39
N ARG A 66 -22.10 7.63 14.29
CA ARG A 66 -23.05 7.40 13.18
C ARG A 66 -22.51 7.87 11.83
N LEU A 67 -21.79 9.00 11.82
CA LEU A 67 -21.18 9.53 10.60
C LEU A 67 -20.03 8.64 10.14
N ASP A 68 -19.22 8.12 11.08
CA ASP A 68 -18.15 7.16 10.77
C ASP A 68 -18.71 5.93 10.06
N VAL A 69 -19.80 5.34 10.58
CA VAL A 69 -20.48 4.20 9.93
C VAL A 69 -20.96 4.54 8.52
N HIS A 70 -21.57 5.71 8.31
CA HIS A 70 -22.04 6.11 6.98
C HIS A 70 -20.91 6.36 5.98
N ILE A 71 -19.77 6.92 6.42
CA ILE A 71 -18.59 7.11 5.56
C ILE A 71 -18.01 5.75 5.16
N ILE A 72 -17.84 4.86 6.14
CA ILE A 72 -17.29 3.52 5.92
C ILE A 72 -18.21 2.71 5.00
N PHE A 73 -19.51 2.72 5.25
CA PHE A 73 -20.50 2.06 4.41
C PHE A 73 -20.46 2.56 2.96
N ALA A 74 -20.45 3.89 2.75
CA ALA A 74 -20.36 4.46 1.41
C ALA A 74 -19.06 4.03 0.69
N ASN A 75 -17.94 4.02 1.40
CA ASN A 75 -16.66 3.59 0.83
C ASN A 75 -16.64 2.10 0.47
N PHE A 76 -17.24 1.23 1.29
CA PHE A 76 -17.39 -0.20 0.96
C PHE A 76 -18.24 -0.43 -0.29
N LEU A 77 -19.31 0.35 -0.46
CA LEU A 77 -20.13 0.30 -1.68
C LEU A 77 -19.33 0.67 -2.94
N LEU A 78 -18.41 1.63 -2.83
CA LEU A 78 -17.56 2.08 -3.94
C LEU A 78 -16.47 1.05 -4.34
N ILE A 79 -16.10 0.12 -3.44
CA ILE A 79 -15.13 -0.96 -3.73
C ILE A 79 -15.79 -2.32 -4.00
N LEU A 80 -17.10 -2.39 -4.23
CA LEU A 80 -17.77 -3.67 -4.54
C LEU A 80 -17.18 -4.37 -5.78
N LYS A 81 -16.53 -3.63 -6.69
CA LYS A 81 -15.75 -4.18 -7.81
C LYS A 81 -14.59 -5.09 -7.38
N ASN A 82 -14.00 -4.84 -6.22
CA ASN A 82 -12.91 -5.68 -5.74
C ASN A 82 -13.48 -7.02 -5.26
N LEU A 83 -14.70 -7.02 -4.71
CA LEU A 83 -15.39 -8.24 -4.27
C LEU A 83 -15.81 -9.12 -5.46
N SER A 84 -16.24 -8.53 -6.58
CA SER A 84 -16.55 -9.28 -7.81
C SER A 84 -15.29 -9.84 -8.44
N GLY A 85 -14.18 -9.09 -8.42
CA GLY A 85 -12.86 -9.58 -8.80
C GLY A 85 -12.47 -10.85 -8.02
N PHE A 86 -12.51 -10.78 -6.69
CA PHE A 86 -12.22 -11.94 -5.83
C PHE A 86 -13.18 -13.10 -6.05
N SER A 87 -14.47 -12.82 -6.23
CA SER A 87 -15.46 -13.87 -6.48
C SER A 87 -15.18 -14.61 -7.79
N SER A 88 -14.70 -13.89 -8.82
CA SER A 88 -14.35 -14.47 -10.12
C SER A 88 -13.10 -15.33 -10.05
N VAL A 89 -12.11 -14.96 -9.25
CA VAL A 89 -10.90 -15.74 -9.00
C VAL A 89 -11.26 -17.02 -8.23
N ALA A 90 -11.98 -16.89 -7.11
CA ALA A 90 -12.40 -18.04 -6.29
C ALA A 90 -13.24 -19.05 -7.09
N LEU A 91 -14.11 -18.60 -8.00
CA LEU A 91 -14.86 -19.52 -8.87
C LEU A 91 -13.98 -20.33 -9.83
N LYS A 92 -12.91 -19.74 -10.36
CA LYS A 92 -11.98 -20.43 -11.25
C LYS A 92 -11.22 -21.51 -10.48
N GLU A 93 -10.71 -21.17 -9.30
CA GLU A 93 -10.01 -22.12 -8.41
C GLU A 93 -10.95 -23.27 -7.98
N LEU A 94 -12.19 -22.95 -7.58
CA LEU A 94 -13.20 -23.96 -7.23
C LEU A 94 -13.53 -24.90 -8.41
N ALA A 95 -13.45 -24.43 -9.65
CA ALA A 95 -13.67 -25.28 -10.82
C ALA A 95 -12.51 -26.26 -11.06
N HIS A 96 -11.29 -25.91 -10.63
CA HIS A 96 -10.11 -26.76 -10.74
C HIS A 96 -10.05 -27.85 -9.67
N ASP A 97 -10.49 -27.55 -8.44
CA ASP A 97 -10.46 -28.51 -7.33
C ASP A 97 -11.71 -29.41 -7.28
N ALA A 98 -11.96 -30.26 -8.27
CA ALA A 98 -13.21 -31.05 -8.35
C ALA A 98 -13.38 -32.16 -7.27
N SER A 99 -12.46 -32.28 -6.31
CA SER A 99 -12.23 -33.53 -5.57
C SER A 99 -13.01 -33.71 -4.26
N SER A 100 -13.62 -32.65 -3.69
CA SER A 100 -14.39 -32.77 -2.45
C SER A 100 -15.64 -31.87 -2.42
N SER A 101 -16.84 -32.47 -2.46
CA SER A 101 -18.09 -31.76 -2.20
C SER A 101 -18.41 -31.80 -0.70
N ASN A 102 -18.46 -30.63 -0.07
CA ASN A 102 -19.02 -30.45 1.26
C ASN A 102 -20.10 -29.34 1.23
N LEU A 103 -20.98 -29.31 2.21
CA LEU A 103 -22.10 -28.37 2.25
C LEU A 103 -21.64 -26.89 2.24
N LEU A 104 -20.52 -26.59 2.91
CA LEU A 104 -19.93 -25.25 2.96
C LEU A 104 -19.54 -24.79 1.55
N ARG A 105 -18.89 -25.67 0.80
CA ARG A 105 -18.49 -25.47 -0.59
C ARG A 105 -19.68 -25.22 -1.49
N GLU A 106 -20.74 -26.01 -1.39
CA GLU A 106 -21.95 -25.79 -2.20
C GLU A 106 -22.59 -24.43 -1.90
N GLY A 107 -22.69 -24.06 -0.62
CA GLY A 107 -23.23 -22.76 -0.21
C GLY A 107 -22.39 -21.58 -0.70
N VAL A 108 -21.06 -21.64 -0.52
CA VAL A 108 -20.14 -20.60 -0.98
C VAL A 108 -20.12 -20.53 -2.51
N ALA A 109 -20.05 -21.66 -3.21
CA ALA A 109 -20.09 -21.71 -4.66
C ALA A 109 -21.38 -21.11 -5.23
N GLN A 110 -22.55 -21.43 -4.66
CA GLN A 110 -23.82 -20.83 -5.08
C GLN A 110 -23.84 -19.32 -4.88
N PHE A 111 -23.35 -18.84 -3.73
CA PHE A 111 -23.21 -17.41 -3.47
C PHE A 111 -22.28 -16.74 -4.49
N LEU A 112 -21.11 -17.33 -4.76
CA LEU A 112 -20.14 -16.81 -5.71
C LEU A 112 -20.68 -16.80 -7.14
N ILE A 113 -21.36 -17.86 -7.58
CA ILE A 113 -22.01 -17.94 -8.90
C ILE A 113 -23.05 -16.84 -9.05
N LEU A 114 -23.91 -16.65 -8.05
CA LEU A 114 -24.91 -15.59 -8.06
C LEU A 114 -24.24 -14.21 -8.12
N PHE A 115 -23.21 -13.99 -7.31
CA PHE A 115 -22.48 -12.74 -7.25
C PHE A 115 -21.79 -12.43 -8.59
N HIS A 116 -21.09 -13.40 -9.17
CA HIS A 116 -20.41 -13.28 -10.45
C HIS A 116 -21.39 -13.03 -11.59
N LYS A 117 -22.51 -13.76 -11.64
CA LYS A 117 -23.57 -13.58 -12.64
C LYS A 117 -24.15 -12.16 -12.64
N HIS A 118 -24.22 -11.52 -11.47
CA HIS A 118 -24.75 -10.17 -11.32
C HIS A 118 -23.67 -9.11 -11.03
N ALA A 119 -22.39 -9.43 -11.23
CA ALA A 119 -21.25 -8.59 -10.83
C ALA A 119 -21.36 -7.17 -11.39
N ALA A 120 -21.54 -7.04 -12.71
CA ALA A 120 -21.66 -5.73 -13.36
C ALA A 120 -22.80 -4.87 -12.79
N THR A 121 -23.95 -5.49 -12.48
CA THR A 121 -25.09 -4.77 -11.88
C THR A 121 -24.81 -4.39 -10.43
N ILE A 122 -24.22 -5.28 -9.64
CA ILE A 122 -23.86 -5.03 -8.23
C ILE A 122 -22.83 -3.91 -8.15
N GLU A 123 -21.80 -3.93 -9.00
CA GLU A 123 -20.79 -2.87 -9.09
C GLU A 123 -21.40 -1.54 -9.46
N LEU A 124 -22.24 -1.52 -10.51
CA LEU A 124 -22.90 -0.31 -10.97
C LEU A 124 -23.78 0.30 -9.86
N LEU A 125 -24.65 -0.51 -9.25
CA LEU A 125 -25.51 -0.08 -8.15
C LEU A 125 -24.69 0.36 -6.93
N GLY A 126 -23.63 -0.39 -6.60
CA GLY A 126 -22.68 -0.05 -5.55
C GLY A 126 -22.08 1.34 -5.74
N LEU A 127 -21.59 1.64 -6.94
CA LEU A 127 -21.06 2.95 -7.30
C LEU A 127 -22.11 4.06 -7.18
N TYR A 128 -23.30 3.87 -7.77
CA TYR A 128 -24.38 4.86 -7.68
C TYR A 128 -24.80 5.14 -6.23
N ILE A 129 -25.08 4.09 -5.46
CA ILE A 129 -25.52 4.22 -4.06
C ILE A 129 -24.39 4.85 -3.23
N GLY A 130 -23.14 4.41 -3.41
CA GLY A 130 -21.97 4.96 -2.72
C GLY A 130 -21.80 6.47 -2.96
N PHE A 131 -21.82 6.91 -4.22
CA PHE A 131 -21.69 8.33 -4.57
C PHE A 131 -22.86 9.16 -4.05
N LEU A 132 -24.11 8.70 -4.24
CA LEU A 132 -25.28 9.38 -3.70
C LEU A 132 -25.22 9.48 -2.17
N TRP A 133 -24.73 8.44 -1.50
CA TRP A 133 -24.57 8.46 -0.04
C TRP A 133 -23.55 9.50 0.42
N LEU A 134 -22.41 9.60 -0.27
CA LEU A 134 -21.40 10.64 -0.01
C LEU A 134 -21.95 12.05 -0.26
N LEU A 135 -22.75 12.26 -1.32
CA LEU A 135 -23.44 13.52 -1.57
C LEU A 135 -24.42 13.86 -0.44
N CYS A 136 -25.20 12.89 0.04
CA CYS A 136 -26.09 13.09 1.19
C CYS A 136 -25.33 13.47 2.47
N ILE A 137 -24.18 12.82 2.74
CA ILE A 137 -23.30 13.17 3.86
C ILE A 137 -22.82 14.61 3.71
N SER A 138 -22.32 15.00 2.53
CA SER A 138 -21.87 16.36 2.24
C SER A 138 -22.96 17.39 2.46
N ALA A 139 -24.17 17.16 1.92
CA ALA A 139 -25.30 18.08 2.05
C ALA A 139 -25.71 18.25 3.52
N ARG A 140 -25.70 17.15 4.30
CA ARG A 140 -26.03 17.16 5.73
C ARG A 140 -24.99 17.89 6.58
N LEU A 141 -23.73 17.92 6.16
CA LEU A 141 -22.62 18.55 6.89
C LEU A 141 -22.39 20.01 6.51
N ALA A 142 -22.65 20.38 5.25
CA ALA A 142 -22.42 21.73 4.72
C ALA A 142 -22.94 22.89 5.61
N PRO A 143 -24.15 22.87 6.19
CA PRO A 143 -24.64 23.99 7.01
C PRO A 143 -24.11 23.99 8.46
N LYS A 144 -23.33 22.99 8.88
CA LYS A 144 -22.94 22.78 10.28
C LYS A 144 -21.56 23.36 10.58
N LYS A 145 -21.35 23.82 11.82
CA LYS A 145 -20.00 24.13 12.31
C LYS A 145 -19.20 22.83 12.44
N LEU A 146 -17.98 22.82 11.92
CA LEU A 146 -17.05 21.69 11.95
C LEU A 146 -15.85 22.04 12.86
N GLY A 147 -15.00 21.06 13.16
CA GLY A 147 -13.83 21.26 14.03
C GLY A 147 -12.64 21.87 13.30
N GLU A 148 -11.95 22.80 13.94
CA GLU A 148 -10.75 23.47 13.38
C GLU A 148 -9.55 22.51 13.25
N ASN A 149 -9.43 21.55 14.17
CA ASN A 149 -8.38 20.52 14.14
C ASN A 149 -8.76 19.35 13.21
N SER A 150 -8.94 19.64 11.92
CA SER A 150 -9.38 18.66 10.91
C SER A 150 -8.94 19.03 9.50
N LEU A 151 -9.04 18.09 8.57
CA LEU A 151 -8.75 18.37 7.15
C LEU A 151 -9.61 19.50 6.59
N ILE A 152 -10.89 19.59 6.96
CA ILE A 152 -11.74 20.71 6.57
C ILE A 152 -11.30 22.04 7.20
N GLY A 153 -10.79 22.00 8.44
CA GLY A 153 -10.20 23.18 9.08
C GLY A 153 -8.95 23.68 8.35
N VAL A 154 -8.14 22.77 7.79
CA VAL A 154 -6.98 23.10 6.96
C VAL A 154 -7.37 23.85 5.68
N VAL A 155 -8.57 23.64 5.15
CA VAL A 155 -9.13 24.37 3.98
C VAL A 155 -9.87 25.66 4.39
N HIS A 156 -9.77 26.09 5.66
CA HIS A 156 -10.51 27.23 6.27
C HIS A 156 -12.03 27.09 6.34
N GLU A 157 -12.57 25.90 6.13
CA GLU A 157 -14.02 25.67 6.09
C GLU A 157 -14.54 25.12 7.42
N ALA A 158 -13.94 25.48 8.56
CA ALA A 158 -14.39 25.02 9.89
C ALA A 158 -15.60 25.80 10.43
N GLN A 159 -15.64 27.11 10.20
CA GLN A 159 -16.69 27.99 10.72
C GLN A 159 -18.05 27.71 10.08
N LYS A 160 -19.13 28.20 10.71
CA LYS A 160 -20.47 28.07 10.12
C LYS A 160 -20.54 28.94 8.86
N PRO A 161 -20.98 28.43 7.71
CA PRO A 161 -20.94 29.19 6.47
C PRO A 161 -22.16 30.12 6.40
N SER A 162 -22.07 31.17 5.58
CA SER A 162 -23.27 31.90 5.18
C SER A 162 -24.14 31.02 4.26
N LYS A 163 -25.43 31.37 4.09
CA LYS A 163 -26.32 30.66 3.15
C LYS A 163 -25.72 30.61 1.73
N LYS A 164 -25.07 31.69 1.29
CA LYS A 164 -24.42 31.79 -0.03
C LYS A 164 -23.21 30.84 -0.17
N HIS A 165 -22.45 30.63 0.89
CA HIS A 165 -21.28 29.74 0.88
C HIS A 165 -21.59 28.28 1.22
N THR A 166 -22.84 27.95 1.53
CA THR A 166 -23.22 26.58 1.90
C THR A 166 -23.02 25.61 0.73
N PHE A 167 -23.30 26.04 -0.50
CA PHE A 167 -23.07 25.21 -1.70
C PHE A 167 -21.58 24.98 -1.98
N ALA A 168 -20.75 26.03 -1.91
CA ALA A 168 -19.30 25.88 -2.07
C ALA A 168 -18.72 24.90 -1.04
N ARG A 169 -19.13 25.03 0.22
CA ARG A 169 -18.72 24.10 1.28
C ARG A 169 -19.24 22.68 1.06
N PHE A 170 -20.45 22.52 0.54
CA PHE A 170 -20.96 21.20 0.12
C PHE A 170 -20.02 20.54 -0.89
N VAL A 171 -19.59 21.27 -1.92
CA VAL A 171 -18.63 20.78 -2.92
C VAL A 171 -17.29 20.44 -2.28
N ILE A 172 -16.75 21.31 -1.42
CA ILE A 172 -15.47 21.06 -0.72
C ILE A 172 -15.55 19.80 0.16
N ILE A 173 -16.61 19.64 0.94
CA ILE A 173 -16.80 18.43 1.78
C ILE A 173 -16.90 17.19 0.90
N TYR A 174 -17.59 17.29 -0.24
CA TYR A 174 -17.70 16.19 -1.18
C TYR A 174 -16.34 15.80 -1.76
N LEU A 175 -15.54 16.76 -2.24
CA LEU A 175 -14.19 16.52 -2.74
C LEU A 175 -13.26 15.94 -1.67
N VAL A 176 -13.39 16.38 -0.41
CA VAL A 176 -12.64 15.82 0.72
C VAL A 176 -13.03 14.37 0.99
N LEU A 177 -14.32 14.02 0.94
CA LEU A 177 -14.78 12.64 1.09
C LEU A 177 -14.30 11.76 -0.07
N LEU A 178 -14.36 12.25 -1.31
CA LEU A 178 -13.82 11.55 -2.47
C LEU A 178 -12.30 11.36 -2.36
N SER A 179 -11.57 12.39 -1.92
CA SER A 179 -10.11 12.30 -1.73
C SER A 179 -9.76 11.30 -0.63
N PHE A 180 -10.52 11.28 0.46
CA PHE A 180 -10.36 10.28 1.51
C PHE A 180 -10.61 8.86 0.96
N PHE A 181 -11.65 8.68 0.14
CA PHE A 181 -11.92 7.40 -0.50
C PHE A 181 -10.75 6.94 -1.39
N ILE A 182 -10.32 7.79 -2.34
CA ILE A 182 -9.31 7.43 -3.35
C ILE A 182 -7.93 7.25 -2.72
N ILE A 183 -7.50 8.17 -1.86
CA ILE A 183 -6.12 8.24 -1.38
C ILE A 183 -5.94 7.39 -0.12
N VAL A 184 -6.89 7.43 0.81
CA VAL A 184 -6.73 6.81 2.14
C VAL A 184 -7.43 5.47 2.21
N PHE A 185 -8.72 5.42 1.87
CA PHE A 185 -9.49 4.19 2.04
C PHE A 185 -9.06 3.11 1.04
N ASN A 186 -8.99 3.43 -0.26
CA ASN A 186 -8.59 2.45 -1.28
C ASN A 186 -7.17 1.94 -1.01
N LEU A 187 -6.23 2.83 -0.71
CA LEU A 187 -4.86 2.46 -0.40
C LEU A 187 -4.75 1.60 0.87
N ALA A 188 -5.51 1.90 1.92
CA ALA A 188 -5.53 1.07 3.12
C ALA A 188 -6.18 -0.31 2.89
N MET A 189 -7.18 -0.40 2.01
CA MET A 189 -7.76 -1.69 1.59
C MET A 189 -6.73 -2.53 0.85
N GLU A 190 -5.97 -1.92 -0.05
CA GLU A 190 -4.82 -2.56 -0.70
C GLU A 190 -3.83 -3.01 0.38
N TRP A 191 -3.34 -2.12 1.24
CA TRP A 191 -2.38 -2.45 2.30
C TRP A 191 -2.80 -3.57 3.23
N LEU A 192 -4.08 -3.64 3.60
CA LEU A 192 -4.55 -4.72 4.45
C LEU A 192 -4.59 -6.03 3.67
N THR A 193 -5.04 -6.02 2.42
CA THR A 193 -5.01 -7.21 1.55
C THR A 193 -3.60 -7.81 1.58
N ILE A 194 -2.56 -6.97 1.49
CA ILE A 194 -1.14 -7.38 1.60
C ILE A 194 -0.80 -7.94 2.99
N ALA A 195 -1.12 -7.18 4.05
CA ALA A 195 -0.78 -7.55 5.42
C ALA A 195 -1.48 -8.85 5.87
N VAL A 196 -2.63 -9.15 5.27
CA VAL A 196 -3.46 -10.32 5.52
C VAL A 196 -3.05 -11.50 4.63
N ASP A 197 -2.81 -11.28 3.34
CA ASP A 197 -2.60 -12.36 2.35
C ASP A 197 -1.18 -12.91 2.31
N ALA A 198 -0.13 -12.25 2.84
CA ALA A 198 1.21 -12.83 2.74
C ALA A 198 2.19 -12.42 3.84
N THR A 199 3.05 -13.39 4.22
CA THR A 199 4.38 -13.33 4.88
C THR A 199 4.55 -12.48 6.14
N PHE A 200 4.06 -11.25 6.19
CA PHE A 200 4.10 -10.38 7.37
C PHE A 200 3.17 -10.85 8.47
N ALA A 201 1.99 -11.38 8.15
CA ALA A 201 1.16 -12.07 9.12
C ALA A 201 1.95 -13.25 9.70
N VAL A 202 2.44 -14.15 8.87
CA VAL A 202 3.21 -15.35 9.26
C VAL A 202 4.49 -14.99 10.04
N ALA A 203 5.28 -14.03 9.58
CA ALA A 203 6.48 -13.55 10.28
C ALA A 203 6.12 -12.85 11.60
N GLY A 204 5.05 -12.05 11.61
CA GLY A 204 4.49 -11.44 12.82
C GLY A 204 4.01 -12.49 13.82
N ILE A 205 3.44 -13.59 13.34
CA ILE A 205 2.98 -14.74 14.14
C ILE A 205 4.16 -15.55 14.67
N PHE A 206 5.14 -15.91 13.84
CA PHE A 206 6.35 -16.60 14.30
C PHE A 206 7.09 -15.75 15.32
N PHE A 207 7.19 -14.44 15.08
CA PHE A 207 7.76 -13.49 16.01
C PHE A 207 6.96 -13.45 17.32
N TYR A 208 5.63 -13.34 17.23
CA TYR A 208 4.75 -13.30 18.38
C TYR A 208 4.78 -14.61 19.18
N LEU A 209 4.66 -15.78 18.55
CA LEU A 209 4.69 -17.10 19.17
C LEU A 209 6.05 -17.42 19.79
N PHE A 210 7.15 -17.16 19.08
CA PHE A 210 8.51 -17.37 19.60
C PHE A 210 8.74 -16.57 20.88
N PHE A 211 8.34 -15.30 20.88
CA PHE A 211 8.49 -14.45 22.04
C PHE A 211 7.45 -14.73 23.13
N TRP A 212 6.20 -15.04 22.79
CA TRP A 212 5.17 -15.41 23.76
C TRP A 212 5.59 -16.69 24.51
N VAL A 213 5.93 -17.77 23.81
CA VAL A 213 6.35 -19.03 24.44
C VAL A 213 7.54 -18.82 25.38
N LYS A 214 8.49 -17.97 24.99
CA LYS A 214 9.70 -17.70 25.78
C LYS A 214 9.51 -16.66 26.90
N HIS A 215 8.55 -15.74 26.78
CA HIS A 215 8.45 -14.57 27.64
C HIS A 215 7.03 -14.23 28.14
N TYR A 216 6.04 -15.13 28.04
CA TYR A 216 4.65 -14.83 28.42
C TYR A 216 4.50 -14.34 29.88
N LYS A 217 5.36 -14.83 30.79
CA LYS A 217 5.39 -14.39 32.21
C LYS A 217 5.96 -12.99 32.42
N LYS A 218 6.53 -12.35 31.39
CA LYS A 218 7.22 -11.05 31.43
C LYS A 218 6.65 -10.03 30.42
N PHE A 219 5.37 -10.13 30.06
CA PHE A 219 4.66 -9.08 29.30
C PHE A 219 4.49 -7.81 30.15
N ASN A 220 5.58 -7.05 30.23
CA ASN A 220 5.64 -5.70 30.76
C ASN A 220 5.36 -4.72 29.60
N THR A 221 4.79 -3.54 29.87
CA THR A 221 4.67 -2.43 28.91
C THR A 221 6.02 -1.98 28.34
N TYR A 222 7.14 -2.29 28.99
CA TYR A 222 8.49 -2.08 28.47
C TYR A 222 8.98 -3.19 27.52
N SER A 223 8.23 -4.30 27.40
CA SER A 223 8.60 -5.41 26.52
C SER A 223 8.62 -4.98 25.05
N PHE A 224 9.51 -5.61 24.28
CA PHE A 224 9.62 -5.34 22.84
C PHE A 224 8.29 -5.58 22.11
N ILE A 225 7.52 -6.60 22.50
CA ILE A 225 6.24 -6.93 21.87
C ILE A 225 5.20 -5.85 22.12
N TYR A 226 5.09 -5.33 23.35
CA TYR A 226 4.19 -4.21 23.64
C TYR A 226 4.60 -2.98 22.80
N LYS A 227 5.89 -2.70 22.68
CA LYS A 227 6.39 -1.59 21.84
C LYS A 227 6.06 -1.79 20.36
N VAL A 228 6.18 -3.01 19.83
CA VAL A 228 5.81 -3.32 18.43
C VAL A 228 4.29 -3.24 18.22
N GLY A 229 3.50 -3.79 19.14
CA GLY A 229 2.03 -3.69 19.09
C GLY A 229 1.55 -2.24 19.16
N ASN A 230 2.12 -1.44 20.06
CA ASN A 230 1.81 -0.02 20.21
C ASN A 230 2.37 0.83 19.06
N MET A 231 3.36 0.33 18.31
CA MET A 231 3.97 1.05 17.20
C MET A 231 2.96 1.39 16.11
N GLY A 232 2.03 0.46 15.81
CA GLY A 232 0.98 0.67 14.82
C GLY A 232 0.00 1.78 15.22
N GLU A 233 -0.47 1.74 16.47
CA GLU A 233 -1.38 2.78 17.01
C GLU A 233 -0.68 4.13 17.10
N GLU A 234 0.54 4.18 17.64
CA GLU A 234 1.31 5.42 17.70
C GLU A 234 1.62 5.99 16.32
N PHE A 235 2.01 5.13 15.37
CA PHE A 235 2.25 5.52 13.99
C PHE A 235 0.97 6.10 13.40
N TYR A 236 -0.16 5.43 13.56
CA TYR A 236 -1.45 5.86 13.08
C TYR A 236 -1.88 7.21 13.65
N GLU A 237 -1.78 7.39 14.97
CA GLU A 237 -2.12 8.64 15.63
C GLU A 237 -1.23 9.79 15.15
N LYS A 238 0.09 9.57 15.12
CA LYS A 238 1.08 10.53 14.61
C LYS A 238 0.82 10.86 13.13
N PHE A 239 0.48 9.87 12.32
CA PHE A 239 0.18 10.04 10.91
C PHE A 239 -1.08 10.89 10.72
N ILE A 240 -2.15 10.64 11.47
CA ILE A 240 -3.35 11.50 11.45
C ILE A 240 -3.01 12.94 11.80
N THR A 241 -2.10 13.18 12.75
CA THR A 241 -1.77 14.56 13.14
C THR A 241 -1.22 15.38 11.97
N LEU A 242 -0.62 14.73 10.96
CA LEU A 242 -0.13 15.41 9.76
C LEU A 242 -1.26 16.12 8.99
N PHE A 243 -2.48 15.59 9.03
CA PHE A 243 -3.64 16.16 8.32
C PHE A 243 -4.38 17.24 9.11
N LYS A 244 -3.93 17.60 10.32
CA LYS A 244 -4.58 18.61 11.16
C LYS A 244 -4.09 20.04 10.93
N SER A 245 -2.93 20.22 10.30
CA SER A 245 -2.33 21.54 10.08
C SER A 245 -1.79 21.68 8.66
N ARG A 246 -1.77 22.91 8.13
CA ARG A 246 -1.23 23.17 6.78
C ARG A 246 0.24 22.82 6.63
N SER A 247 1.04 23.18 7.62
CA SER A 247 2.49 22.98 7.59
C SER A 247 2.86 21.49 7.61
N THR A 248 1.97 20.63 8.08
CA THR A 248 2.19 19.18 8.11
C THR A 248 1.41 18.41 7.05
N LEU A 249 0.43 19.04 6.38
CA LEU A 249 -0.41 18.39 5.38
C LEU A 249 0.42 17.88 4.21
N VAL A 250 1.37 18.71 3.72
CA VAL A 250 2.29 18.35 2.64
C VAL A 250 3.04 17.06 2.98
N LEU A 251 3.59 17.01 4.20
CA LEU A 251 4.29 15.83 4.70
C LEU A 251 3.37 14.62 4.83
N GLY A 252 2.09 14.81 5.17
CA GLY A 252 1.08 13.74 5.17
C GLY A 252 0.82 13.17 3.77
N ILE A 253 0.66 14.03 2.76
CA ILE A 253 0.44 13.63 1.35
C ILE A 253 1.67 12.87 0.82
N VAL A 254 2.87 13.42 1.03
CA VAL A 254 4.14 12.75 0.67
C VAL A 254 4.26 11.41 1.39
N GLY A 255 3.88 11.36 2.68
CA GLY A 255 3.90 10.14 3.47
C GLY A 255 3.01 9.05 2.89
N MET A 256 1.80 9.39 2.45
CA MET A 256 0.91 8.44 1.76
C MET A 256 1.56 7.87 0.49
N LEU A 257 2.18 8.73 -0.33
CA LEU A 257 2.82 8.32 -1.57
C LEU A 257 4.03 7.39 -1.32
N VAL A 258 4.80 7.69 -0.28
CA VAL A 258 5.92 6.85 0.17
C VAL A 258 5.43 5.50 0.72
N LEU A 259 4.36 5.49 1.52
CA LEU A 259 3.79 4.26 2.06
C LEU A 259 3.23 3.36 0.95
N HIS A 260 2.67 3.95 -0.11
CA HIS A 260 2.25 3.22 -1.30
C HIS A 260 3.41 2.46 -1.98
N ILE A 261 4.58 3.07 -2.10
CA ILE A 261 5.77 2.37 -2.63
C ILE A 261 6.24 1.26 -1.69
N LEU A 262 6.19 1.48 -0.37
CA LEU A 262 6.56 0.43 0.59
C LEU A 262 5.65 -0.80 0.47
N THR A 263 4.41 -0.62 0.05
CA THR A 263 3.52 -1.76 -0.18
C THR A 263 3.86 -2.57 -1.42
N ASP A 264 4.42 -1.94 -2.45
CA ASP A 264 4.94 -2.70 -3.60
C ASP A 264 6.21 -3.49 -3.24
N VAL A 265 7.04 -2.97 -2.32
CA VAL A 265 8.16 -3.75 -1.75
C VAL A 265 7.64 -5.02 -1.08
N ALA A 266 6.59 -4.89 -0.27
CA ALA A 266 5.98 -6.00 0.44
C ALA A 266 5.34 -7.02 -0.51
N ASN A 267 4.66 -6.56 -1.57
CA ASN A 267 3.93 -7.40 -2.52
C ASN A 267 4.78 -8.10 -3.55
N PHE A 268 5.80 -7.41 -4.05
CA PHE A 268 6.55 -7.89 -5.19
C PHE A 268 7.95 -8.30 -4.77
N LEU A 269 8.71 -7.37 -4.18
CA LEU A 269 10.14 -7.58 -3.94
C LEU A 269 10.40 -8.66 -2.89
N ILE A 270 9.64 -8.69 -1.79
CA ILE A 270 9.81 -9.74 -0.77
C ILE A 270 9.49 -11.12 -1.37
N PRO A 271 8.32 -11.37 -1.97
CA PRO A 271 8.04 -12.65 -2.63
C PRO A 271 9.05 -13.04 -3.70
N TYR A 272 9.49 -12.12 -4.58
CA TYR A 272 10.50 -12.43 -5.60
C TYR A 272 11.85 -12.85 -5.03
N THR A 273 12.27 -12.21 -3.94
CA THR A 273 13.56 -12.48 -3.31
C THR A 273 13.53 -13.74 -2.47
N LEU A 274 12.40 -14.07 -1.84
CA LEU A 274 12.23 -15.26 -1.01
C LEU A 274 11.69 -16.47 -1.76
N GLY A 275 11.17 -16.28 -2.97
CA GLY A 275 10.61 -17.36 -3.79
C GLY A 275 9.19 -17.78 -3.42
N LEU A 276 8.38 -16.85 -2.90
CA LEU A 276 6.99 -17.12 -2.52
C LEU A 276 6.09 -16.94 -3.76
N ARG A 277 5.37 -18.00 -4.17
CA ARG A 277 4.66 -18.05 -5.46
C ARG A 277 3.21 -17.51 -5.45
N ASP A 278 2.58 -17.41 -4.29
CA ASP A 278 1.13 -17.13 -4.19
C ASP A 278 0.77 -15.72 -3.70
N ALA A 279 1.42 -14.69 -4.24
CA ALA A 279 0.77 -13.39 -4.17
C ALA A 279 -0.36 -13.39 -5.22
N LEU A 280 -1.61 -13.16 -4.81
CA LEU A 280 -2.79 -12.90 -5.67
C LEU A 280 -2.52 -12.02 -6.91
N TYR A 281 -1.44 -11.25 -6.87
CA TYR A 281 -0.90 -10.45 -7.96
C TYR A 281 -0.20 -11.25 -9.06
N PHE A 282 0.60 -12.28 -8.77
CA PHE A 282 1.38 -13.01 -9.78
C PHE A 282 0.50 -13.83 -10.73
N GLU A 283 -0.60 -14.38 -10.24
CA GLU A 283 -1.55 -15.10 -11.09
C GLU A 283 -2.27 -14.19 -12.09
N GLN A 284 -2.38 -12.91 -11.75
CA GLN A 284 -3.00 -11.91 -12.61
C GLN A 284 -2.00 -11.34 -13.62
N LEU A 285 -0.70 -11.50 -13.42
CA LEU A 285 0.32 -11.03 -14.35
C LEU A 285 0.72 -12.13 -15.36
N PRO A 286 1.22 -11.77 -16.55
CA PRO A 286 1.72 -12.75 -17.50
C PRO A 286 2.84 -13.60 -16.87
N ALA A 287 2.81 -14.93 -17.03
CA ALA A 287 3.81 -15.81 -16.39
C ALA A 287 5.28 -15.51 -16.79
N GLN A 288 5.51 -14.76 -17.86
CA GLN A 288 6.85 -14.42 -18.35
C GLN A 288 7.44 -13.25 -17.55
N GLY A 289 8.66 -13.45 -17.04
CA GLY A 289 9.40 -12.40 -16.34
C GLY A 289 9.17 -12.32 -14.83
N HIS A 290 8.47 -13.29 -14.24
CA HIS A 290 8.23 -13.37 -12.78
C HIS A 290 8.95 -14.56 -12.14
N THR A 291 10.16 -14.87 -12.59
CA THR A 291 10.95 -15.99 -12.11
C THR A 291 11.64 -15.62 -10.79
N PRO A 292 11.39 -16.36 -9.69
CA PRO A 292 12.12 -16.18 -8.44
C PRO A 292 13.64 -16.16 -8.64
N LEU A 293 14.34 -15.25 -7.94
CA LEU A 293 15.78 -15.05 -8.17
C LEU A 293 16.62 -16.31 -7.92
N PHE A 294 16.20 -17.15 -6.96
CA PHE A 294 16.90 -18.40 -6.68
C PHE A 294 16.81 -19.39 -7.86
N LEU A 295 15.69 -19.41 -8.58
CA LEU A 295 15.54 -20.25 -9.78
C LEU A 295 16.44 -19.76 -10.91
N ILE A 296 16.64 -18.45 -11.05
CA ILE A 296 17.58 -17.88 -12.01
C ILE A 296 19.00 -18.41 -11.74
N VAL A 297 19.42 -18.50 -10.48
CA VAL A 297 20.74 -19.08 -10.12
C VAL A 297 20.82 -20.56 -10.49
N LEU A 298 19.75 -21.33 -10.27
CA LEU A 298 19.72 -22.77 -10.53
C LEU A 298 19.63 -23.11 -12.03
N SER A 299 18.98 -22.27 -12.84
CA SER A 299 18.79 -22.51 -14.27
C SER A 299 19.84 -21.88 -15.17
N SER A 300 20.66 -20.96 -14.64
CA SER A 300 21.67 -20.25 -15.42
C SER A 300 22.88 -21.13 -15.74
N THR A 301 23.49 -20.87 -16.90
CA THR A 301 24.77 -21.46 -17.33
C THR A 301 25.99 -20.61 -16.92
N GLN A 302 25.75 -19.42 -16.34
CA GLN A 302 26.81 -18.51 -15.90
C GLN A 302 27.50 -19.05 -14.63
N ASN A 303 28.66 -18.46 -14.28
CA ASN A 303 29.34 -18.81 -13.04
C ASN A 303 28.42 -18.51 -11.83
N PRO A 304 28.04 -19.51 -11.01
CA PRO A 304 27.01 -19.35 -9.99
C PRO A 304 27.42 -18.38 -8.88
N LEU A 305 28.72 -18.30 -8.56
CA LEU A 305 29.22 -17.36 -7.55
C LEU A 305 29.10 -15.91 -8.05
N LEU A 306 29.55 -15.64 -9.28
CA LEU A 306 29.47 -14.29 -9.87
C LEU A 306 28.01 -13.85 -10.03
N LEU A 307 27.14 -14.76 -10.47
CA LEU A 307 25.72 -14.51 -10.62
C LEU A 307 25.06 -14.22 -9.26
N THR A 308 25.33 -15.04 -8.24
CA THR A 308 24.78 -14.85 -6.90
C THR A 308 25.18 -13.50 -6.30
N LEU A 309 26.45 -13.10 -6.43
CA LEU A 309 26.92 -11.79 -5.97
C LEU A 309 26.29 -10.63 -6.74
N THR A 310 26.13 -10.78 -8.06
CA THR A 310 25.47 -9.78 -8.92
C THR A 310 24.01 -9.61 -8.54
N LEU A 311 23.30 -10.72 -8.31
CA LEU A 311 21.91 -10.73 -7.85
C LEU A 311 21.76 -10.11 -6.46
N LEU A 312 22.65 -10.46 -5.51
CA LEU A 312 22.64 -9.89 -4.17
C LEU A 312 22.79 -8.36 -4.19
N LEU A 313 23.73 -7.84 -4.99
CA LEU A 313 23.92 -6.39 -5.14
C LEU A 313 22.72 -5.72 -5.83
N ASN A 314 22.09 -6.37 -6.81
CA ASN A 314 20.83 -5.88 -7.39
C ASN A 314 19.71 -5.80 -6.36
N VAL A 315 19.52 -6.85 -5.55
CA VAL A 315 18.54 -6.88 -4.46
C VAL A 315 18.81 -5.73 -3.49
N ILE A 316 20.04 -5.59 -3.01
CA ILE A 316 20.41 -4.48 -2.10
C ILE A 316 20.11 -3.13 -2.74
N ALA A 317 20.45 -2.93 -4.01
CA ALA A 317 20.18 -1.68 -4.73
C ALA A 317 18.69 -1.34 -4.73
N VAL A 318 17.86 -2.28 -5.17
CA VAL A 318 16.42 -2.07 -5.28
C VAL A 318 15.80 -1.83 -3.90
N TYR A 319 16.11 -2.62 -2.88
CA TYR A 319 15.62 -2.35 -1.52
C TYR A 319 16.03 -0.97 -1.01
N LEU A 320 17.29 -0.54 -1.22
CA LEU A 320 17.72 0.79 -0.80
C LEU A 320 17.05 1.91 -1.59
N LEU A 321 16.79 1.72 -2.88
CA LEU A 321 16.08 2.68 -3.73
C LEU A 321 14.60 2.82 -3.36
N PHE A 322 13.92 1.73 -2.99
CA PHE A 322 12.53 1.75 -2.52
C PHE A 322 12.37 2.21 -1.06
N LEU A 323 13.30 1.84 -0.17
CA LEU A 323 13.27 2.27 1.24
C LEU A 323 13.84 3.68 1.45
N GLY A 324 14.65 4.17 0.51
CA GLY A 324 15.25 5.50 0.54
C GLY A 324 14.24 6.64 0.71
N PRO A 325 13.14 6.71 -0.07
CA PRO A 325 12.09 7.71 0.09
C PRO A 325 11.45 7.66 1.48
N ALA A 326 11.23 6.47 2.05
CA ALA A 326 10.72 6.31 3.41
C ALA A 326 11.68 6.82 4.48
N TYR A 327 12.97 6.55 4.29
CA TYR A 327 14.02 7.08 5.16
C TYR A 327 14.09 8.62 5.09
N ILE A 328 14.06 9.20 3.89
CA ILE A 328 14.04 10.65 3.67
C ILE A 328 12.77 11.27 4.27
N TRP A 329 11.59 10.67 4.05
CA TRP A 329 10.34 11.16 4.61
C TRP A 329 10.34 11.15 6.15
N ARG A 330 10.81 10.06 6.78
CA ARG A 330 10.98 9.98 8.24
C ARG A 330 11.90 11.09 8.76
N PHE A 331 12.92 11.43 7.99
CA PHE A 331 13.84 12.50 8.31
C PHE A 331 13.17 13.88 8.25
N LEU A 332 12.43 14.17 7.18
CA LEU A 332 11.62 15.39 7.06
C LEU A 332 10.64 15.50 8.23
N TYR A 333 9.99 14.39 8.61
CA TYR A 333 9.08 14.29 9.74
C TYR A 333 9.72 14.63 11.08
N LYS A 334 10.92 14.10 11.36
CA LYS A 334 11.61 14.35 12.63
C LYS A 334 12.36 15.68 12.69
N ARG A 335 12.50 16.40 11.57
CA ARG A 335 13.30 17.64 11.46
C ARG A 335 14.74 17.49 11.98
N GLY A 336 15.35 16.31 11.83
CA GLY A 336 16.70 16.02 12.34
C GLY A 336 17.81 16.53 11.41
N THR A 337 19.05 16.05 11.60
CA THR A 337 20.11 16.03 10.56
C THR A 337 20.29 14.61 10.02
N LEU A 338 20.35 14.47 8.69
CA LEU A 338 20.40 13.16 8.05
C LEU A 338 21.87 12.80 7.89
N ASP A 339 22.39 12.08 8.87
CA ASP A 339 23.72 11.50 8.79
C ASP A 339 23.62 10.01 8.46
N VAL A 340 24.14 9.63 7.29
CA VAL A 340 24.24 8.23 6.88
C VAL A 340 25.70 7.83 6.97
N ASN A 341 25.95 6.68 7.60
CA ASN A 341 27.28 6.10 7.69
C ASN A 341 27.94 6.04 6.29
N PRO A 342 29.19 6.53 6.11
CA PRO A 342 29.92 6.45 4.84
C PRO A 342 29.96 5.04 4.23
N LEU A 343 30.03 3.99 5.06
CA LEU A 343 30.00 2.59 4.60
C LEU A 343 28.66 2.25 3.93
N LEU A 344 27.54 2.69 4.51
CA LEU A 344 26.23 2.42 3.92
C LEU A 344 26.06 3.16 2.58
N LYS A 345 26.61 4.37 2.45
CA LYS A 345 26.68 5.08 1.15
C LYS A 345 27.53 4.30 0.15
N ALA A 346 28.70 3.81 0.55
CA ALA A 346 29.56 3.00 -0.31
C ALA A 346 28.85 1.73 -0.82
N VAL A 347 28.16 1.00 0.06
CA VAL A 347 27.34 -0.16 -0.30
C VAL A 347 26.21 0.25 -1.25
N PHE A 348 25.53 1.36 -0.98
CA PHE A 348 24.47 1.89 -1.86
C PHE A 348 24.99 2.14 -3.28
N PHE A 349 26.07 2.91 -3.45
CA PHE A 349 26.60 3.24 -4.77
C PHE A 349 27.19 2.04 -5.50
N ALA A 350 27.87 1.13 -4.79
CA ALA A 350 28.32 -0.14 -5.36
C ALA A 350 27.14 -0.96 -5.90
N SER A 351 26.11 -1.15 -5.08
CA SER A 351 24.91 -1.91 -5.43
C SER A 351 24.16 -1.29 -6.61
N VAL A 352 23.93 0.03 -6.56
CA VAL A 352 23.25 0.79 -7.63
C VAL A 352 24.05 0.73 -8.94
N SER A 353 25.37 0.75 -8.89
CA SER A 353 26.20 0.59 -10.10
C SER A 353 26.03 -0.78 -10.75
N VAL A 354 25.93 -1.86 -9.95
CA VAL A 354 25.61 -3.20 -10.48
C VAL A 354 24.21 -3.21 -11.09
N PHE A 355 23.23 -2.62 -10.41
CA PHE A 355 21.86 -2.54 -10.92
C PHE A 355 21.78 -1.83 -12.28
N PHE A 356 22.55 -0.75 -12.51
CA PHE A 356 22.56 -0.09 -13.82
C PHE A 356 23.34 -0.85 -14.90
N LEU A 357 24.45 -1.50 -14.55
CA LEU A 357 25.28 -2.22 -15.52
C LEU A 357 24.74 -3.60 -15.89
N SER A 358 24.06 -4.26 -14.94
CA SER A 358 23.56 -5.62 -15.08
C SER A 358 22.27 -5.79 -14.25
N PRO A 359 21.16 -5.16 -14.69
CA PRO A 359 19.90 -5.14 -13.94
C PRO A 359 19.29 -6.53 -13.85
N ALA A 360 18.99 -6.98 -12.64
CA ALA A 360 18.19 -8.18 -12.38
C ALA A 360 16.67 -7.88 -12.33
N PHE A 361 16.31 -6.60 -12.23
CA PHE A 361 14.93 -6.13 -12.18
C PHE A 361 14.69 -5.09 -13.27
N ALA A 362 13.55 -5.18 -13.95
CA ALA A 362 13.05 -4.17 -14.85
C ALA A 362 11.68 -3.67 -14.36
N PHE A 363 11.45 -2.36 -14.45
CA PHE A 363 10.22 -1.71 -14.03
C PHE A 363 9.45 -1.26 -15.25
N GLN A 364 8.23 -1.75 -15.41
CA GLN A 364 7.38 -1.40 -16.54
C GLN A 364 5.96 -1.10 -16.07
N ARG A 365 5.16 -0.45 -16.92
CA ARG A 365 3.73 -0.28 -16.64
C ARG A 365 3.02 -1.61 -16.86
N VAL A 366 1.96 -1.88 -16.11
CA VAL A 366 1.07 -3.02 -16.38
C VAL A 366 0.30 -2.76 -17.69
N ALA A 367 0.92 -3.04 -18.84
CA ALA A 367 0.41 -2.60 -20.15
C ALA A 367 -0.81 -3.39 -20.68
N HIS A 368 -1.40 -4.26 -19.87
CA HIS A 368 -2.48 -5.15 -20.31
C HIS A 368 -3.86 -4.62 -19.89
N PRO A 369 -4.65 -4.06 -20.83
CA PRO A 369 -5.97 -3.47 -20.52
C PRO A 369 -7.02 -4.49 -20.07
N THR A 370 -6.74 -5.79 -20.22
CA THR A 370 -7.61 -6.89 -19.78
C THR A 370 -7.38 -7.28 -18.34
N LEU A 371 -6.27 -6.87 -17.73
CA LEU A 371 -5.99 -7.15 -16.33
C LEU A 371 -6.67 -6.09 -15.47
N ALA A 372 -7.32 -6.53 -14.38
CA ALA A 372 -7.91 -5.62 -13.39
C ALA A 372 -6.84 -4.94 -12.50
N LEU A 373 -5.55 -5.16 -12.80
CA LEU A 373 -4.42 -4.60 -12.10
C LEU A 373 -3.97 -3.29 -12.75
N LEU A 374 -3.70 -2.30 -11.91
CA LEU A 374 -3.12 -1.02 -12.29
C LEU A 374 -1.83 -0.83 -11.51
N GLY A 375 -0.80 -0.30 -12.16
CA GLY A 375 0.43 0.11 -11.50
C GLY A 375 1.72 -0.20 -12.25
N VAL A 376 2.74 -0.55 -11.48
CA VAL A 376 4.07 -0.90 -11.99
C VAL A 376 4.28 -2.39 -11.82
N ASP A 377 4.67 -3.01 -12.90
CA ASP A 377 5.11 -4.39 -12.94
C ASP A 377 6.64 -4.44 -12.75
N ILE A 378 7.08 -5.36 -11.88
CA ILE A 378 8.49 -5.62 -11.58
C ILE A 378 8.85 -6.95 -12.20
N LEU A 379 9.52 -6.90 -13.34
CA LEU A 379 10.04 -8.08 -14.01
C LEU A 379 11.41 -8.46 -13.45
N THR A 380 11.59 -9.74 -13.19
CA THR A 380 12.89 -10.36 -13.00
C THR A 380 13.50 -10.76 -14.34
N GLN A 381 14.80 -10.54 -14.50
CA GLN A 381 15.56 -10.96 -15.68
C GLN A 381 16.92 -11.50 -15.24
N GLU A 382 17.50 -12.39 -16.04
CA GLU A 382 18.83 -12.93 -15.76
C GLU A 382 19.90 -11.85 -16.02
N PRO A 383 20.61 -11.36 -14.99
CA PRO A 383 21.66 -10.36 -15.20
C PRO A 383 22.88 -11.01 -15.86
N HIS A 384 23.58 -10.25 -16.70
CA HIS A 384 24.89 -10.65 -17.22
C HIS A 384 25.95 -10.50 -16.11
N ALA A 385 26.28 -11.59 -15.44
CA ALA A 385 27.25 -11.63 -14.36
C ALA A 385 28.69 -11.69 -14.93
N SER A 386 29.48 -10.65 -14.65
CA SER A 386 30.88 -10.60 -15.06
C SER A 386 31.78 -10.13 -13.92
N MET A 387 33.03 -10.61 -13.91
CA MET A 387 34.02 -10.13 -12.95
C MET A 387 34.25 -8.62 -13.09
N PHE A 388 34.16 -8.10 -14.32
CA PHE A 388 34.26 -6.66 -14.59
C PHE A 388 33.18 -5.86 -13.85
N THR A 389 31.91 -6.29 -13.90
CA THR A 389 30.80 -5.62 -13.20
C THR A 389 31.05 -5.55 -11.70
N LEU A 390 31.51 -6.64 -11.07
CA LEU A 390 31.77 -6.68 -9.63
C LEU A 390 32.99 -5.83 -9.23
N LEU A 391 34.08 -5.86 -10.00
CA LEU A 391 35.25 -5.03 -9.77
C LEU A 391 34.93 -3.54 -9.93
N TYR A 392 34.15 -3.18 -10.94
CA TYR A 392 33.69 -1.81 -11.14
C TYR A 392 32.82 -1.34 -9.97
N ALA A 393 31.88 -2.15 -9.52
CA ALA A 393 31.05 -1.83 -8.36
C ALA A 393 31.86 -1.67 -7.07
N LEU A 394 32.87 -2.53 -6.85
CA LEU A 394 33.79 -2.40 -5.72
C LEU A 394 34.57 -1.08 -5.81
N LEU A 395 35.10 -0.73 -6.97
CA LEU A 395 35.80 0.54 -7.20
C LEU A 395 34.90 1.74 -6.89
N ILE A 396 33.66 1.76 -7.40
CA ILE A 396 32.68 2.81 -7.11
C ILE A 396 32.37 2.89 -5.62
N GLY A 397 32.23 1.75 -4.94
CA GLY A 397 32.02 1.69 -3.49
C GLY A 397 33.19 2.30 -2.72
N VAL A 398 34.43 1.91 -3.04
CA VAL A 398 35.65 2.43 -2.39
C VAL A 398 35.80 3.94 -2.61
N LEU A 399 35.62 4.41 -3.84
CA LEU A 399 35.67 5.83 -4.16
C LEU A 399 34.59 6.60 -3.39
N THR A 400 33.35 6.08 -3.37
CA THR A 400 32.25 6.68 -2.61
C THR A 400 32.57 6.75 -1.12
N PHE A 401 33.18 5.72 -0.53
CA PHE A 401 33.57 5.73 0.88
C PHE A 401 34.56 6.84 1.20
N ILE A 402 35.59 7.01 0.36
CA ILE A 402 36.60 8.05 0.51
C ILE A 402 35.95 9.44 0.34
N LEU A 403 35.19 9.63 -0.74
CA LEU A 403 34.50 10.88 -1.04
C LEU A 403 33.43 11.23 0.01
N ALA A 404 32.77 10.25 0.62
CA ALA A 404 31.78 10.47 1.67
C ALA A 404 32.42 11.01 2.96
N LYS A 405 33.71 10.74 3.18
CA LYS A 405 34.49 11.33 4.28
C LYS A 405 35.04 12.72 3.91
N MET A 406 35.53 12.90 2.69
CA MET A 406 36.13 14.17 2.23
C MET A 406 35.07 15.24 1.92
N TRP A 407 34.01 14.87 1.21
CA TRP A 407 32.93 15.75 0.74
C TRP A 407 31.55 15.18 1.10
N PRO A 408 31.22 15.06 2.41
CA PRO A 408 29.99 14.43 2.87
C PRO A 408 28.71 15.09 2.33
N ARG A 409 28.75 16.41 2.08
CA ARG A 409 27.62 17.17 1.51
C ARG A 409 27.32 16.77 0.06
N LEU A 410 28.36 16.66 -0.78
CA LEU A 410 28.20 16.27 -2.18
C LEU A 410 27.64 14.85 -2.29
N ILE A 411 28.24 13.89 -1.58
CA ILE A 411 27.75 12.50 -1.63
C ILE A 411 26.32 12.40 -1.09
N ARG A 412 25.97 13.15 -0.03
CA ARG A 412 24.59 13.21 0.47
C ARG A 412 23.63 13.75 -0.59
N PHE A 413 24.00 14.82 -1.27
CA PHE A 413 23.21 15.40 -2.36
C PHE A 413 22.97 14.40 -3.49
N VAL A 414 24.04 13.76 -3.99
CA VAL A 414 23.95 12.76 -5.06
C VAL A 414 23.11 11.54 -4.62
N THR A 415 23.28 11.09 -3.36
CA THR A 415 22.46 9.99 -2.81
C THR A 415 20.97 10.34 -2.86
N PHE A 416 20.59 11.54 -2.41
CA PHE A 416 19.19 11.97 -2.44
C PHE A 416 18.67 12.21 -3.84
N ALA A 417 19.51 12.73 -4.74
CA ALA A 417 19.14 12.91 -6.14
C ALA A 417 18.86 11.57 -6.83
N LEU A 418 19.68 10.54 -6.59
CA LEU A 418 19.44 9.19 -7.12
C LEU A 418 18.18 8.55 -6.54
N VAL A 419 17.99 8.62 -5.22
CA VAL A 419 16.79 8.08 -4.55
C VAL A 419 15.53 8.80 -5.02
N GLN A 420 15.55 10.13 -5.14
CA GLN A 420 14.42 10.90 -5.66
C GLN A 420 14.18 10.64 -7.15
N GLY A 421 15.24 10.56 -7.95
CA GLY A 421 15.13 10.24 -9.38
C GLY A 421 14.45 8.90 -9.61
N PHE A 422 14.86 7.87 -8.84
CA PHE A 422 14.20 6.57 -8.85
C PHE A 422 12.73 6.66 -8.40
N PHE A 423 12.46 7.35 -7.29
CA PHE A 423 11.10 7.55 -6.78
C PHE A 423 10.18 8.22 -7.81
N LEU A 424 10.64 9.29 -8.45
CA LEU A 424 9.90 10.01 -9.48
C LEU A 424 9.67 9.15 -10.72
N TYR A 425 10.68 8.38 -11.13
CA TYR A 425 10.55 7.42 -12.23
C TYR A 425 9.48 6.38 -11.92
N TYR A 426 9.53 5.75 -10.74
CA TYR A 426 8.57 4.72 -10.32
C TYR A 426 7.15 5.27 -10.22
N ILE A 427 6.96 6.38 -9.52
CA ILE A 427 5.64 7.06 -9.44
C ILE A 427 5.16 7.52 -10.81
N GLY A 428 6.06 7.94 -11.69
CA GLY A 428 5.75 8.30 -13.06
C GLY A 428 5.18 7.13 -13.85
N LEU A 429 5.80 5.94 -13.76
CA LEU A 429 5.26 4.73 -14.38
C LEU A 429 3.87 4.40 -13.84
N TYR A 430 3.70 4.40 -12.52
CA TYR A 430 2.43 4.12 -11.85
C TYR A 430 1.32 5.10 -12.29
N PHE A 431 1.63 6.39 -12.31
CA PHE A 431 0.70 7.44 -12.73
C PHE A 431 0.31 7.33 -14.20
N LEU A 432 1.26 7.02 -15.09
CA LEU A 432 0.98 6.86 -16.52
C LEU A 432 0.01 5.70 -16.77
N ASP A 433 0.15 4.61 -16.01
CA ASP A 433 -0.73 3.45 -16.12
C ASP A 433 -2.16 3.78 -15.66
N ILE A 434 -2.31 4.34 -14.44
CA ILE A 434 -3.63 4.76 -13.93
C ILE A 434 -4.26 5.83 -14.84
N SER A 435 -3.46 6.75 -15.38
CA SER A 435 -3.96 7.78 -16.29
C SER A 435 -4.52 7.16 -17.57
N SER A 436 -3.81 6.18 -18.14
CA SER A 436 -4.29 5.43 -19.30
C SER A 436 -5.62 4.72 -19.00
N PHE A 437 -5.73 4.10 -17.82
CA PHE A 437 -6.97 3.47 -17.34
C PHE A 437 -8.13 4.47 -17.27
N TYR A 438 -7.96 5.61 -16.57
CA TYR A 438 -9.04 6.58 -16.43
C TYR A 438 -9.43 7.22 -17.77
N VAL A 439 -8.46 7.52 -18.63
CA VAL A 439 -8.75 8.08 -19.97
C VAL A 439 -9.55 7.09 -20.81
N THR A 440 -9.18 5.80 -20.77
CA THR A 440 -9.90 4.73 -21.48
C THR A 440 -11.29 4.54 -20.90
N LEU A 441 -11.41 4.49 -19.58
CA LEU A 441 -12.68 4.37 -18.88
C LEU A 441 -13.62 5.53 -19.24
N LEU A 442 -13.15 6.77 -19.16
CA LEU A 442 -13.94 7.96 -19.49
C LEU A 442 -14.40 8.00 -20.96
N ARG A 443 -13.61 7.44 -21.89
CA ARG A 443 -14.01 7.29 -23.30
C ARG A 443 -15.03 6.17 -23.52
N SER A 444 -14.96 5.11 -22.70
CA SER A 444 -15.79 3.91 -22.85
C SER A 444 -17.17 4.03 -22.22
N ILE A 445 -17.34 4.86 -21.18
CA ILE A 445 -18.63 5.01 -20.49
C ILE A 445 -19.61 5.77 -21.41
N PRO A 446 -20.75 5.16 -21.78
CA PRO A 446 -21.77 5.83 -22.60
C PRO A 446 -22.24 7.13 -21.97
N LEU A 447 -22.57 8.14 -22.78
CA LEU A 447 -23.11 9.43 -22.31
C LEU A 447 -24.38 9.26 -21.44
N ALA A 448 -25.13 8.16 -21.60
CA ALA A 448 -26.27 7.81 -20.76
C ALA A 448 -25.91 7.66 -19.26
N HIS A 449 -24.63 7.40 -18.94
CA HIS A 449 -24.11 7.29 -17.57
C HIS A 449 -23.33 8.54 -17.13
N PHE A 450 -23.77 9.73 -17.54
CA PHE A 450 -23.12 11.02 -17.23
C PHE A 450 -22.72 11.18 -15.75
N PHE A 451 -23.55 10.71 -14.82
CA PHE A 451 -23.24 10.74 -13.40
C PHE A 451 -21.93 10.00 -13.10
N LEU A 452 -21.74 8.78 -13.60
CA LEU A 452 -20.51 8.02 -13.38
C LEU A 452 -19.33 8.66 -14.10
N THR A 453 -19.52 9.13 -15.33
CA THR A 453 -18.47 9.85 -16.09
C THR A 453 -17.93 11.04 -15.30
N LEU A 454 -18.82 11.85 -14.70
CA LEU A 454 -18.43 12.98 -13.86
C LEU A 454 -17.61 12.52 -12.63
N HIS A 455 -18.04 11.45 -11.96
CA HIS A 455 -17.33 10.94 -10.78
C HIS A 455 -15.96 10.36 -11.12
N PHE A 456 -15.85 9.59 -12.21
CA PHE A 456 -14.55 9.09 -12.67
C PHE A 456 -13.62 10.21 -13.15
N ALA A 457 -14.16 11.31 -13.70
CA ALA A 457 -13.36 12.48 -14.02
C ALA A 457 -12.82 13.16 -12.75
N LEU A 458 -13.65 13.28 -11.70
CA LEU A 458 -13.20 13.75 -10.39
C LEU A 458 -12.16 12.81 -9.78
N PHE A 459 -12.33 11.49 -9.93
CA PHE A 459 -11.35 10.51 -9.45
C PHE A 459 -10.01 10.71 -10.15
N PHE A 460 -10.03 10.90 -11.46
CA PHE A 460 -8.83 11.12 -12.25
C PHE A 460 -8.12 12.43 -11.86
N ILE A 461 -8.87 13.52 -11.64
CA ILE A 461 -8.30 14.80 -11.16
C ILE A 461 -7.64 14.63 -9.79
N ILE A 462 -8.35 14.03 -8.83
CA ILE A 462 -7.82 13.80 -7.47
C ILE A 462 -6.56 12.92 -7.52
N THR A 463 -6.59 11.85 -8.32
CA THR A 463 -5.47 10.94 -8.53
C THR A 463 -4.26 11.68 -9.12
N THR A 464 -4.49 12.53 -10.13
CA THR A 464 -3.44 13.35 -10.74
C THR A 464 -2.81 14.30 -9.73
N LEU A 465 -3.63 15.01 -8.95
CA LEU A 465 -3.14 15.91 -7.90
C LEU A 465 -2.36 15.14 -6.83
N PHE A 466 -2.78 13.93 -6.47
CA PHE A 466 -2.09 13.11 -5.49
C PHE A 466 -0.73 12.64 -5.98
N TYR A 467 -0.65 11.99 -7.15
CA TYR A 467 0.61 11.45 -7.67
C TYR A 467 1.57 12.54 -8.13
N VAL A 468 1.12 13.43 -9.03
CA VAL A 468 1.99 14.48 -9.59
C VAL A 468 2.28 15.55 -8.54
N GLY A 469 1.23 16.05 -7.86
CA GLY A 469 1.38 17.07 -6.83
C GLY A 469 2.17 16.55 -5.63
N GLY A 470 1.89 15.34 -5.14
CA GLY A 470 2.63 14.71 -4.04
C GLY A 470 4.10 14.48 -4.37
N ALA A 471 4.41 14.04 -5.60
CA ALA A 471 5.79 13.85 -6.06
C ALA A 471 6.57 15.18 -6.13
N LEU A 472 5.99 16.22 -6.71
CA LEU A 472 6.60 17.56 -6.78
C LEU A 472 6.81 18.16 -5.39
N LEU A 473 5.82 18.01 -4.50
CA LEU A 473 5.92 18.44 -3.11
C LEU A 473 7.02 17.70 -2.35
N PHE A 474 7.23 16.40 -2.62
CA PHE A 474 8.32 15.65 -2.00
C PHE A 474 9.68 16.22 -2.40
N VAL A 475 9.89 16.46 -3.70
CA VAL A 475 11.14 17.06 -4.21
C VAL A 475 11.37 18.44 -3.58
N TRP A 476 10.33 19.27 -3.53
CA TRP A 476 10.37 20.59 -2.92
C TRP A 476 10.81 20.52 -1.45
N GLU A 477 10.16 19.67 -0.64
CA GLU A 477 10.46 19.53 0.79
C GLU A 477 11.90 19.06 1.04
N VAL A 478 12.40 18.12 0.22
CA VAL A 478 13.79 17.66 0.33
C VAL A 478 14.77 18.77 -0.04
N TRP A 479 14.50 19.48 -1.13
CA TRP A 479 15.34 20.60 -1.59
C TRP A 479 15.41 21.72 -0.53
N GLN A 480 14.25 22.15 -0.02
CA GLN A 480 14.18 23.22 0.97
C GLN A 480 14.97 22.86 2.25
N LYS A 481 14.98 21.58 2.65
CA LYS A 481 15.73 21.09 3.80
C LYS A 481 17.22 20.89 3.57
N GLN A 482 17.69 20.83 2.33
CA GLN A 482 19.12 20.74 2.03
C GLN A 482 19.82 22.11 2.04
N HIS A 483 19.06 23.20 1.83
CA HIS A 483 19.58 24.57 1.75
C HIS A 483 19.46 25.36 3.07
N VAL A 484 18.87 24.77 4.10
CA VAL A 484 18.84 25.26 5.49
C VAL A 484 19.82 24.44 6.31
#